data_AF-A0AAE1Z6F7-F1
#
_entry.id   AF-A0AAE1Z6F7-F1
#
_cell.length_a   1.000
_cell.length_b   1.000
_cell.length_c   1.000
_cell.angle_alpha   90.00
_cell.angle_beta   90.00
_cell.angle_gamma   90.00
#
_symmetry.space_group_name_H-M   'P 1'
#
loop_
_entity.id
_entity.type
_entity.pdbx_description
1 polymer ?
#
loop_
_entity_poly.entity_id
_entity_poly.type
_entity_poly.pdbx_seq_one_letter_code
_entity_poly.pdbx_strand_id
1 'polypeptide(L)'
;MRGKRTHKGRTRKFTAPEEMDRQLGLPPRGEVESIENKNINDSETDDDDEYEEEEEDTVERHKGVSHLIEVCNPNHMKSSNTVVPSKKEISASIKATTDPIKLLSDTELAVNMARLQLVRKERELAAQKLEQEKQAREAQRAAAAAAKLTTQSKSLHSAKQPHQKGSRSDKHANSNKHQQATTNQRNNTGSSVVTTDE
;
A
#
# COMPACT_ATOMS: atom_id res chain seq x y z
N MET A 1 38.30 -6.86 30.43
CA MET A 1 36.94 -6.37 30.14
C MET A 1 36.74 -6.31 28.63
N ARG A 2 35.74 -7.00 28.08
CA ARG A 2 35.47 -7.02 26.63
C ARG A 2 34.70 -5.74 26.26
N GLY A 3 35.35 -4.81 25.56
CA GLY A 3 34.75 -3.53 25.17
C GLY A 3 33.50 -3.73 24.31
N LYS A 4 32.46 -2.95 24.58
CA LYS A 4 31.20 -2.93 23.79
C LYS A 4 31.54 -2.46 22.38
N ARG A 5 31.70 -3.41 21.45
CA ARG A 5 31.91 -3.13 20.04
C ARG A 5 30.69 -2.38 19.52
N THR A 6 30.81 -1.08 19.33
CA THR A 6 29.74 -0.27 18.76
C THR A 6 29.35 -0.84 17.39
N HIS A 7 28.05 -1.02 17.17
CA HIS A 7 27.54 -1.59 15.94
C HIS A 7 27.93 -0.68 14.76
N LYS A 8 28.56 -1.25 13.73
CA LYS A 8 28.90 -0.52 12.49
C LYS A 8 27.61 0.11 11.95
N GLY A 9 27.61 1.42 11.74
CA GLY A 9 26.46 2.15 11.22
C GLY A 9 25.50 2.77 12.25
N ARG A 10 25.71 2.59 13.57
CA ARG A 10 24.87 3.28 14.59
C ARG A 10 24.94 4.81 14.50
N THR A 11 26.07 5.35 14.05
CA THR A 11 26.28 6.79 13.85
C THR A 11 26.02 7.25 12.41
N ARG A 12 25.81 6.34 11.47
CA ARG A 12 25.48 6.72 10.09
C ARG A 12 24.01 7.14 10.05
N LYS A 13 23.76 8.34 9.56
CA LYS A 13 22.40 8.78 9.21
C LYS A 13 22.15 8.34 7.77
N PHE A 14 20.97 7.78 7.51
CA PHE A 14 20.54 7.51 6.15
C PHE A 14 20.28 8.87 5.46
N THR A 15 20.73 8.98 4.21
CA THR A 15 20.38 10.11 3.33
C THR A 15 18.87 10.15 3.16
N ALA A 16 18.28 11.35 3.20
CA ALA A 16 16.85 11.49 2.97
C ALA A 16 16.52 11.05 1.52
N PRO A 17 15.41 10.32 1.28
CA PRO A 17 15.02 9.91 -0.07
C PRO A 17 14.97 11.07 -1.06
N GLU A 18 14.48 12.23 -0.61
CA GLU A 18 14.43 13.45 -1.42
C GLU A 18 15.82 13.99 -1.82
N GLU A 19 16.86 13.73 -1.03
CA GLU A 19 18.22 14.15 -1.34
C GLU A 19 18.87 13.21 -2.36
N MET A 20 18.53 11.91 -2.32
CA MET A 20 18.91 10.96 -3.37
C MET A 20 18.24 11.30 -4.70
N ASP A 21 16.95 11.66 -4.67
CA ASP A 21 16.21 12.05 -5.87
C ASP A 21 16.84 13.28 -6.54
N ARG A 22 17.29 14.27 -5.75
CA ARG A 22 18.04 15.43 -6.28
C ARG A 22 19.38 15.06 -6.91
N GLN A 23 20.13 14.13 -6.30
CA GLN A 23 21.39 13.63 -6.87
C GLN A 23 21.18 12.86 -8.17
N LEU A 24 20.01 12.22 -8.32
CA LEU A 24 19.61 11.48 -9.51
C LEU A 24 18.88 12.36 -10.55
N GLY A 25 18.68 13.64 -10.27
CA GLY A 25 17.96 14.57 -11.16
C GLY A 25 16.47 14.26 -11.31
N LEU A 26 15.87 13.54 -10.36
CA LEU A 26 14.45 13.21 -10.36
C LEU A 26 13.61 14.41 -9.85
N PRO A 27 12.46 14.69 -10.47
CA PRO A 27 11.58 15.75 -10.02
C PRO A 27 10.99 15.43 -8.63
N PRO A 28 10.74 16.45 -7.78
CA PRO A 28 10.17 16.25 -6.46
C PRO A 28 8.79 15.62 -6.57
N ARG A 29 8.54 14.53 -5.83
CA ARG A 29 7.29 13.74 -5.85
C ARG A 29 6.05 14.48 -5.27
N GLY A 30 6.09 15.81 -5.19
CA GLY A 30 5.06 16.66 -4.57
C GLY A 30 4.11 17.36 -5.52
N GLU A 31 4.37 17.36 -6.84
CA GLU A 31 3.56 18.09 -7.85
C GLU A 31 3.09 17.17 -8.99
N VAL A 32 2.61 15.98 -8.65
CA VAL A 32 1.83 15.17 -9.60
C VAL A 32 0.43 14.99 -9.03
N GLU A 33 -0.36 16.05 -9.24
CA GLU A 33 -1.81 15.94 -9.32
C GLU A 33 -2.19 14.87 -10.36
N SER A 34 -3.16 14.05 -9.98
CA SER A 34 -4.02 13.20 -10.81
C SER A 34 -3.82 13.28 -12.33
N ILE A 35 -3.12 12.30 -12.92
CA ILE A 35 -3.25 12.02 -14.35
C ILE A 35 -4.12 10.79 -14.52
N GLU A 36 -5.36 11.12 -14.83
CA GLU A 36 -6.42 10.31 -15.37
C GLU A 36 -5.96 9.52 -16.62
N ASN A 37 -6.49 8.31 -16.76
CA ASN A 37 -6.30 7.42 -17.90
C ASN A 37 -6.50 8.13 -19.25
N LYS A 38 -5.54 8.02 -20.18
CA LYS A 38 -5.77 8.09 -21.63
C LYS A 38 -4.66 7.36 -22.39
N ASN A 39 -4.99 6.17 -22.88
CA ASN A 39 -4.42 5.59 -24.09
C ASN A 39 -4.66 6.54 -25.28
N ILE A 40 -3.75 6.53 -26.27
CA ILE A 40 -3.85 6.85 -27.73
C ILE A 40 -2.45 7.35 -28.16
N ASN A 41 -1.61 6.49 -28.76
CA ASN A 41 -1.40 6.26 -30.21
C ASN A 41 -0.07 6.91 -30.61
N ASP A 42 0.99 6.14 -30.88
CA ASP A 42 1.33 5.62 -32.22
C ASP A 42 1.31 6.71 -33.29
N SER A 43 2.51 7.14 -33.68
CA SER A 43 2.82 7.79 -34.95
C SER A 43 4.30 7.59 -35.19
N GLU A 44 4.61 6.59 -36.01
CA GLU A 44 5.81 6.56 -36.80
C GLU A 44 5.95 7.87 -37.62
N THR A 45 7.18 8.33 -37.77
CA THR A 45 7.64 9.12 -38.92
C THR A 45 9.10 8.74 -39.12
N ASP A 46 9.25 7.72 -39.96
CA ASP A 46 10.37 7.51 -40.88
C ASP A 46 10.39 8.66 -41.92
N ASP A 47 11.49 8.80 -42.68
CA ASP A 47 11.85 9.84 -43.67
C ASP A 47 12.64 11.04 -43.08
N ASP A 48 13.78 11.48 -43.62
CA ASP A 48 14.58 11.07 -44.78
C ASP A 48 15.94 11.80 -44.66
N ASP A 49 16.90 11.30 -45.41
CA ASP A 49 18.30 11.71 -45.49
C ASP A 49 18.54 13.20 -45.80
N GLU A 50 19.50 13.83 -45.12
CA GLU A 50 20.28 14.91 -45.72
C GLU A 50 21.76 14.76 -45.34
N TYR A 51 22.50 14.16 -46.27
CA TYR A 51 23.94 14.14 -46.32
C TYR A 51 24.46 15.55 -46.61
N GLU A 52 25.10 16.19 -45.64
CA GLU A 52 26.15 17.18 -45.94
C GLU A 52 27.51 16.55 -45.62
N GLU A 53 27.99 15.81 -46.61
CA GLU A 53 29.40 15.44 -46.75
C GLU A 53 30.17 16.71 -47.14
N GLU A 54 30.57 17.51 -46.15
CA GLU A 54 31.71 18.41 -46.34
C GLU A 54 32.97 17.53 -46.37
N GLU A 55 33.38 17.15 -47.58
CA GLU A 55 34.73 16.71 -47.89
C GLU A 55 35.72 17.85 -47.57
N GLU A 56 36.03 18.03 -46.29
CA GLU A 56 37.26 18.69 -45.89
C GLU A 56 38.31 17.58 -45.70
N ASP A 57 38.98 17.22 -46.81
CA ASP A 57 40.18 16.37 -46.86
C ASP A 57 41.38 17.08 -46.20
N THR A 58 41.18 17.55 -44.96
CA THR A 58 42.27 17.94 -44.08
C THR A 58 42.83 16.65 -43.51
N VAL A 59 43.83 16.12 -44.21
CA VAL A 59 44.73 15.10 -43.66
C VAL A 59 45.45 15.74 -42.46
N GLU A 60 44.79 15.78 -41.30
CA GLU A 60 45.37 16.25 -40.06
C GLU A 60 46.63 15.42 -39.84
N ARG A 61 47.79 16.05 -39.97
CA ARG A 61 49.08 15.37 -39.81
C ARG A 61 49.23 14.95 -38.35
N HIS A 62 48.80 13.72 -38.11
CA HIS A 62 48.88 13.03 -36.86
C HIS A 62 50.31 13.01 -36.32
N LYS A 63 50.50 13.59 -35.14
CA LYS A 63 51.81 13.66 -34.49
C LYS A 63 52.07 12.35 -33.75
N GLY A 64 53.16 11.66 -34.11
CA GLY A 64 53.60 10.44 -33.46
C GLY A 64 52.92 9.17 -34.00
N VAL A 65 53.10 8.05 -33.28
CA VAL A 65 52.69 6.72 -33.75
C VAL A 65 51.30 6.26 -33.30
N SER A 66 50.54 7.12 -32.61
CA SER A 66 49.21 6.74 -32.08
C SER A 66 48.22 6.30 -33.17
N HIS A 67 48.35 6.81 -34.39
CA HIS A 67 47.47 6.48 -35.51
C HIS A 67 47.92 5.22 -36.26
N LEU A 68 49.14 4.74 -35.96
CA LEU A 68 49.67 3.46 -36.42
C LEU A 68 49.35 2.32 -35.44
N ILE A 69 48.89 2.64 -34.22
CA ILE A 69 48.63 1.68 -33.17
C ILE A 69 47.12 1.62 -32.92
N GLU A 70 46.52 0.48 -33.22
CA GLU A 70 45.14 0.19 -32.87
C GLU A 70 45.02 -0.02 -31.35
N VAL A 71 44.27 0.85 -30.68
CA VAL A 71 43.98 0.71 -29.25
C VAL A 71 42.70 -0.09 -29.07
N CYS A 72 42.84 -1.41 -28.87
CA CYS A 72 41.73 -2.29 -28.56
C CYS A 72 41.51 -2.39 -27.05
N ASN A 73 40.32 -2.03 -26.55
CA ASN A 73 39.90 -2.33 -25.17
C ASN A 73 39.38 -3.77 -25.11
N PRO A 74 40.02 -4.70 -24.36
CA PRO A 74 39.58 -6.09 -24.27
C PRO A 74 38.11 -6.25 -23.84
N ASN A 75 37.58 -5.31 -23.04
CA ASN A 75 36.18 -5.33 -22.60
C ASN A 75 35.19 -4.86 -23.68
N HIS A 76 35.67 -4.20 -24.74
CA HIS A 76 34.87 -3.73 -25.89
C HIS A 76 35.14 -4.56 -27.15
N MET A 77 36.10 -5.48 -27.11
CA MET A 77 36.30 -6.42 -28.19
C MET A 77 35.05 -7.29 -28.28
N LYS A 78 34.26 -7.10 -29.34
CA LYS A 78 33.24 -8.06 -29.74
C LYS A 78 33.99 -9.35 -30.03
N SER A 79 34.07 -10.26 -29.07
CA SER A 79 34.58 -11.60 -29.33
C SER A 79 33.77 -12.13 -30.50
N SER A 80 34.43 -12.59 -31.57
CA SER A 80 33.78 -13.23 -32.71
C SER A 80 32.96 -14.46 -32.31
N ASN A 81 33.12 -14.93 -31.07
CA ASN A 81 32.11 -15.69 -30.35
C ASN A 81 31.03 -14.75 -29.81
N THR A 82 30.05 -14.39 -30.66
CA THR A 82 28.80 -13.80 -30.20
C THR A 82 28.20 -14.77 -29.18
N VAL A 83 28.17 -14.38 -27.91
CA VAL A 83 27.52 -15.19 -26.86
C VAL A 83 26.04 -15.15 -27.16
N VAL A 84 25.56 -16.13 -27.93
CA VAL A 84 24.14 -16.30 -28.20
C VAL A 84 23.48 -16.54 -26.85
N PRO A 85 22.51 -15.70 -26.44
CA PRO A 85 21.86 -15.87 -25.16
C PRO A 85 21.25 -17.27 -25.08
N SER A 86 21.43 -17.91 -23.93
CA SER A 86 20.91 -19.26 -23.72
C SER A 86 19.39 -19.28 -23.89
N LYS A 87 18.82 -20.39 -24.32
CA LYS A 87 17.35 -20.58 -24.35
C LYS A 87 16.69 -20.19 -23.03
N LYS A 88 17.38 -20.43 -21.90
CA LYS A 88 16.92 -20.03 -20.57
C LYS A 88 16.90 -18.51 -20.40
N GLU A 89 17.93 -17.81 -20.86
CA GLU A 89 18.04 -16.35 -20.79
C GLU A 89 17.00 -15.67 -21.68
N ILE A 90 16.76 -16.21 -22.87
CA ILE A 90 15.70 -15.73 -23.78
C ILE A 90 14.32 -15.94 -23.14
N SER A 91 14.07 -17.12 -22.53
CA SER A 91 12.79 -17.36 -21.86
C SER A 91 12.59 -16.46 -20.63
N ALA A 92 13.67 -16.12 -19.93
CA ALA A 92 13.64 -15.23 -18.78
C ALA A 92 13.44 -13.78 -19.20
N SER A 93 14.08 -13.33 -20.29
CA SER A 93 13.89 -12.00 -20.83
C SER A 93 12.47 -11.79 -21.35
N ILE A 94 11.91 -12.78 -22.07
CA ILE A 94 10.51 -12.74 -22.52
C ILE A 94 9.58 -12.66 -21.31
N LYS A 95 9.75 -13.52 -20.29
CA LYS A 95 8.91 -13.47 -19.08
C LYS A 95 9.04 -12.17 -18.30
N ALA A 96 10.19 -11.52 -18.36
CA ALA A 96 10.44 -10.26 -17.66
C ALA A 96 9.80 -9.05 -18.37
N THR A 97 9.67 -9.09 -19.70
CA THR A 97 9.10 -7.99 -20.49
C THR A 97 7.61 -8.16 -20.79
N THR A 98 7.09 -9.39 -20.77
CA THR A 98 5.67 -9.66 -21.04
C THR A 98 4.78 -9.37 -19.84
N ASP A 99 3.59 -8.83 -20.10
CA ASP A 99 2.58 -8.61 -19.06
C ASP A 99 2.24 -9.92 -18.33
N PRO A 100 2.21 -9.94 -16.99
CA PRO A 100 1.98 -11.16 -16.21
C PRO A 100 0.59 -11.76 -16.47
N ILE A 101 -0.39 -10.95 -16.87
CA ILE A 101 -1.73 -11.42 -17.24
C ILE A 101 -1.69 -12.25 -18.53
N LYS A 102 -0.87 -11.84 -19.50
CA LYS A 102 -0.72 -12.55 -20.80
C LYS A 102 0.06 -13.85 -20.67
N LEU A 103 0.77 -14.04 -19.56
CA LEU A 103 1.48 -15.28 -19.24
C LEU A 103 0.59 -16.34 -18.59
N LEU A 104 -0.56 -15.96 -18.04
CA LEU A 104 -1.51 -16.88 -17.45
C LEU A 104 -2.34 -17.55 -18.54
N SER A 105 -2.70 -18.81 -18.32
CA SER A 105 -3.72 -19.46 -19.16
C SER A 105 -5.11 -18.84 -18.92
N ASP A 106 -6.00 -18.92 -19.91
CA ASP A 106 -7.38 -18.44 -19.76
C ASP A 106 -8.10 -19.08 -18.56
N THR A 107 -7.77 -20.34 -18.27
CA THR A 107 -8.32 -21.07 -17.11
C THR A 107 -7.86 -20.48 -15.78
N GLU A 108 -6.56 -20.18 -15.63
CA GLU A 108 -6.00 -19.57 -14.42
C GLU A 108 -6.49 -18.13 -14.25
N LEU A 109 -6.59 -17.39 -15.35
CA LEU A 109 -7.14 -16.04 -15.35
C LEU A 109 -8.59 -16.04 -14.87
N ALA A 110 -9.43 -16.95 -15.37
CA ALA A 110 -10.82 -17.10 -14.93
C ALA A 110 -10.93 -17.46 -13.44
N VAL A 111 -10.10 -18.37 -12.95
CA VAL A 111 -10.05 -18.73 -11.52
C VAL A 111 -9.66 -17.52 -10.66
N ASN A 112 -8.64 -16.76 -11.07
CA ASN A 112 -8.21 -15.56 -10.36
C ASN A 112 -9.32 -14.50 -10.32
N MET A 113 -10.07 -14.34 -11.41
CA MET A 113 -11.21 -13.44 -11.47
C MET A 113 -12.35 -13.88 -10.55
N ALA A 114 -12.68 -15.18 -10.51
CA ALA A 114 -13.68 -15.72 -9.60
C ALA A 114 -13.28 -15.52 -8.12
N ARG A 115 -11.99 -15.73 -7.80
CA ARG A 115 -11.45 -15.46 -6.46
C ARG A 115 -11.57 -13.99 -6.08
N LEU A 116 -11.27 -13.06 -7.00
CA LEU A 116 -11.42 -11.63 -6.76
C LEU A 116 -12.89 -11.23 -6.53
N GLN A 117 -13.82 -11.81 -7.29
CA GLN A 117 -15.25 -11.59 -7.10
C GLN A 117 -15.73 -12.04 -5.71
N LEU A 118 -15.24 -13.19 -5.22
CA LEU A 118 -15.57 -13.67 -3.88
C LEU A 118 -15.09 -12.69 -2.80
N VAL A 119 -13.83 -12.25 -2.87
CA VAL A 119 -13.27 -11.28 -1.91
C VAL A 119 -14.02 -9.94 -1.95
N ARG A 120 -14.43 -9.48 -3.13
CA ARG A 120 -15.25 -8.25 -3.26
C ARG A 120 -16.59 -8.42 -2.56
N LYS A 121 -17.29 -9.54 -2.76
CA LYS A 121 -18.58 -9.84 -2.09
C LYS A 121 -18.43 -9.92 -0.58
N GLU A 122 -17.39 -10.59 -0.08
CA GLU A 122 -17.13 -10.68 1.36
C GLU A 122 -16.87 -9.32 1.99
N ARG A 123 -16.09 -8.46 1.33
CA ARG A 123 -15.82 -7.09 1.78
C ARG A 123 -17.07 -6.22 1.77
N GLU A 124 -17.90 -6.34 0.74
CA GLU A 124 -19.16 -5.63 0.64
C GLU A 124 -20.12 -6.03 1.76
N LEU A 125 -20.30 -7.33 2.02
CA LEU A 125 -21.15 -7.83 3.10
C LEU A 125 -20.63 -7.40 4.48
N ALA A 126 -19.31 -7.41 4.68
CA ALA A 126 -18.71 -6.94 5.93
C ALA A 126 -18.94 -5.43 6.15
N ALA A 127 -18.82 -4.62 5.09
CA ALA A 127 -19.09 -3.19 5.15
C ALA A 127 -20.57 -2.90 5.43
N GLN A 128 -21.49 -3.60 4.75
CA GLN A 128 -22.93 -3.48 5.01
C GLN A 128 -23.28 -3.86 6.45
N LYS A 129 -22.70 -4.94 6.98
CA LYS A 129 -22.90 -5.34 8.39
C LYS A 129 -22.41 -4.27 9.37
N LEU A 130 -21.25 -3.66 9.12
CA LEU A 130 -20.71 -2.58 9.96
C LEU A 130 -21.61 -1.33 9.90
N GLU A 131 -22.10 -0.98 8.71
CA GLU A 131 -22.99 0.16 8.53
C GLU A 131 -24.33 -0.06 9.25
N GLN A 132 -24.93 -1.25 9.15
CA GLN A 132 -26.15 -1.59 9.88
C GLN A 132 -25.97 -1.51 11.39
N GLU A 133 -24.85 -2.01 11.93
CA GLU A 133 -24.55 -1.92 13.36
C GLU A 133 -24.39 -0.45 13.79
N LYS A 134 -23.69 0.36 13.00
CA LYS A 134 -23.52 1.80 13.27
C LYS A 134 -24.86 2.52 13.28
N GLN A 135 -25.72 2.27 12.29
CA GLN A 135 -27.05 2.87 12.22
C GLN A 135 -27.92 2.44 13.41
N ALA A 136 -27.91 1.15 13.78
CA ALA A 136 -28.65 0.66 14.95
C ALA A 136 -28.15 1.31 16.25
N ARG A 137 -26.83 1.45 16.41
CA ARG A 137 -26.21 2.10 17.57
C ARG A 137 -26.54 3.60 17.62
N GLU A 138 -26.57 4.28 16.48
CA GLU A 138 -26.96 5.68 16.38
C GLU A 138 -28.44 5.87 16.69
N ALA A 139 -29.33 5.02 16.16
CA ALA A 139 -30.74 5.02 16.47
C ALA A 139 -31.00 4.79 17.97
N GLN A 140 -30.29 3.85 18.60
CA GLN A 140 -30.35 3.64 20.06
C GLN A 140 -29.86 4.87 20.82
N ARG A 141 -28.77 5.51 20.39
CA ARG A 141 -28.24 6.74 21.01
C ARG A 141 -29.22 7.90 20.87
N ALA A 142 -29.86 8.04 19.72
CA ALA A 142 -30.88 9.05 19.45
C ALA A 142 -32.13 8.80 20.31
N ALA A 143 -32.61 7.55 20.40
CA ALA A 143 -33.73 7.18 21.26
C ALA A 143 -33.42 7.44 22.75
N ALA A 144 -32.21 7.09 23.22
CA ALA A 144 -31.77 7.37 24.58
C ALA A 144 -31.64 8.87 24.87
N ALA A 145 -31.19 9.68 23.90
CA ALA A 145 -31.13 11.13 24.02
C ALA A 145 -32.54 11.76 24.08
N ALA A 146 -33.45 11.31 23.22
CA ALA A 146 -34.86 11.74 23.22
C ALA A 146 -35.56 11.40 24.55
N ALA A 147 -35.33 10.18 25.08
CA ALA A 147 -35.85 9.77 26.37
C ALA A 147 -35.36 10.68 27.51
N LYS A 148 -34.07 11.03 27.53
CA LYS A 148 -33.49 11.96 28.51
C LYS A 148 -34.08 13.37 28.43
N LEU A 149 -34.37 13.88 27.23
CA LEU A 149 -35.04 15.17 27.03
C LEU A 149 -36.49 15.14 27.56
N THR A 150 -37.22 14.04 27.34
CA THR A 150 -38.58 13.88 27.88
C THR A 150 -38.63 13.73 29.41
N THR A 151 -37.62 13.13 30.04
CA THR A 151 -37.60 13.04 31.52
C THR A 151 -37.25 14.38 32.16
N GLN A 152 -36.30 15.14 31.59
CA GLN A 152 -35.97 16.48 32.07
C GLN A 152 -37.13 17.47 31.91
N SER A 153 -37.89 17.41 30.81
CA SER A 153 -39.07 18.26 30.63
C SER A 153 -40.20 17.90 31.61
N LYS A 154 -40.41 16.62 31.95
CA LYS A 154 -41.40 16.20 32.96
C LYS A 154 -41.02 16.64 34.39
N SER A 155 -39.73 16.61 34.77
CA SER A 155 -39.30 17.09 36.09
C SER A 155 -39.45 18.60 36.29
N LEU A 156 -39.42 19.38 35.20
CA LEU A 156 -39.67 20.82 35.26
C LEU A 156 -41.16 21.16 35.45
N HIS A 157 -42.08 20.28 35.03
CA HIS A 157 -43.52 20.48 35.19
C HIS A 157 -44.05 20.02 36.55
N SER A 158 -43.38 19.09 37.25
CA SER A 158 -43.76 18.68 38.60
C SER A 158 -43.32 19.67 39.70
N ALA A 159 -42.48 20.66 39.38
CA ALA A 159 -42.00 21.68 40.33
C ALA A 159 -42.99 22.82 40.61
N LYS A 160 -44.20 22.80 40.01
CA LYS A 160 -45.26 23.82 40.20
C LYS A 160 -46.49 23.31 41.00
N GLN A 161 -46.32 22.31 41.85
CA GLN A 161 -47.34 21.96 42.85
C GLN A 161 -46.91 22.48 44.23
N PRO A 162 -47.71 23.34 44.91
CA PRO A 162 -47.36 23.87 46.22
C PRO A 162 -47.55 22.78 47.29
N HIS A 163 -46.45 22.16 47.72
CA HIS A 163 -46.48 21.25 48.86
C HIS A 163 -46.49 22.05 50.18
N GLN A 164 -47.54 21.82 50.96
CA GLN A 164 -47.61 22.23 52.36
C GLN A 164 -46.49 21.55 53.17
N LYS A 165 -45.90 22.31 54.09
CA LYS A 165 -44.79 21.90 54.95
C LYS A 165 -45.24 20.84 55.95
N GLY A 166 -44.64 19.66 55.89
CA GLY A 166 -44.77 18.59 56.87
C GLY A 166 -43.39 18.06 57.29
N SER A 167 -43.02 18.36 58.53
CA SER A 167 -42.17 17.62 59.48
C SER A 167 -41.04 16.69 58.99
N ARG A 168 -39.87 17.00 59.55
CA ARG A 168 -38.68 16.18 59.85
C ARG A 168 -38.94 14.70 60.18
N SER A 169 -38.13 13.83 59.57
CA SER A 169 -37.60 12.53 60.05
C SER A 169 -36.91 11.88 58.83
N ASP A 170 -35.98 10.96 58.87
CA ASP A 170 -34.96 10.55 59.82
C ASP A 170 -33.84 9.95 58.96
N LYS A 171 -32.68 9.71 59.58
CA LYS A 171 -31.50 9.07 58.96
C LYS A 171 -31.88 7.74 58.30
N HIS A 172 -31.22 7.39 57.20
CA HIS A 172 -30.49 6.11 57.04
C HIS A 172 -29.63 6.17 55.76
N ALA A 173 -28.31 6.20 55.95
CA ALA A 173 -27.35 5.89 54.91
C ALA A 173 -27.39 4.37 54.67
N ASN A 174 -27.65 3.95 53.43
CA ASN A 174 -27.49 2.56 53.03
C ASN A 174 -26.52 2.49 51.84
N SER A 175 -25.25 2.20 52.14
CA SER A 175 -24.21 1.95 51.15
C SER A 175 -24.36 0.54 50.60
N ASN A 176 -25.04 0.40 49.45
CA ASN A 176 -25.10 -0.88 48.75
C ASN A 176 -23.96 -0.96 47.72
N LYS A 177 -22.77 -1.37 48.19
CA LYS A 177 -21.60 -1.62 47.36
C LYS A 177 -21.70 -3.04 46.79
N HIS A 178 -22.40 -3.19 45.67
CA HIS A 178 -22.48 -4.44 44.96
C HIS A 178 -21.25 -4.58 44.03
N GLN A 179 -20.23 -5.30 44.52
CA GLN A 179 -19.15 -5.80 43.68
C GLN A 179 -19.67 -7.05 42.97
N GLN A 180 -19.79 -7.01 41.64
CA GLN A 180 -19.81 -8.22 40.83
C GLN A 180 -18.50 -8.29 40.07
N ALA A 181 -17.58 -9.08 40.63
CA ALA A 181 -16.54 -9.72 39.85
C ALA A 181 -17.19 -10.94 39.18
N THR A 182 -17.27 -10.94 37.85
CA THR A 182 -17.50 -12.16 37.09
C THR A 182 -16.28 -12.47 36.24
N THR A 183 -15.65 -13.53 36.70
CA THR A 183 -14.54 -14.30 36.16
C THR A 183 -15.00 -15.10 34.92
N ASN A 184 -14.04 -15.39 34.04
CA ASN A 184 -14.01 -16.48 33.06
C ASN A 184 -14.88 -16.31 31.79
N GLN A 185 -14.43 -16.67 30.58
CA GLN A 185 -13.59 -17.81 30.22
C GLN A 185 -13.00 -17.64 28.80
N ARG A 186 -11.76 -18.09 28.61
CA ARG A 186 -11.12 -18.25 27.30
C ARG A 186 -11.72 -19.48 26.61
N ASN A 187 -12.32 -19.31 25.44
CA ASN A 187 -12.67 -20.44 24.59
C ASN A 187 -11.51 -20.73 23.64
N ASN A 188 -10.77 -21.77 24.00
CA ASN A 188 -9.82 -22.49 23.18
C ASN A 188 -10.51 -23.77 22.70
N THR A 189 -10.88 -23.84 21.41
CA THR A 189 -11.32 -25.07 20.74
C THR A 189 -10.90 -24.98 19.27
N GLY A 190 -9.78 -25.61 18.92
CA GLY A 190 -9.74 -26.79 18.04
C GLY A 190 -9.60 -26.38 16.56
N SER A 191 -8.41 -26.36 15.94
CA SER A 191 -7.62 -27.52 15.54
C SER A 191 -8.46 -28.66 14.97
N SER A 192 -9.02 -28.48 13.77
CA SER A 192 -9.44 -29.60 12.91
C SER A 192 -8.36 -29.84 11.85
N VAL A 193 -7.54 -30.85 12.10
CA VAL A 193 -6.75 -31.54 11.09
C VAL A 193 -7.74 -32.21 10.14
N VAL A 194 -7.75 -31.78 8.87
CA VAL A 194 -8.41 -32.55 7.80
C VAL A 194 -7.35 -33.45 7.20
N THR A 195 -7.51 -34.74 7.49
CA THR A 195 -6.80 -35.86 6.87
C THR A 195 -7.20 -35.99 5.41
N THR A 196 -6.21 -36.15 4.55
CA THR A 196 -6.34 -36.58 3.15
C THR A 196 -6.62 -38.09 3.12
N ASP A 197 -7.68 -38.51 2.45
CA ASP A 197 -7.91 -39.89 2.03
C ASP A 197 -8.04 -39.93 0.49
N GLU A 198 -7.32 -40.92 -0.07
CA GLU A 198 -7.34 -41.54 -1.42
C GLU A 198 -7.14 -40.69 -2.68
#